data_AF-A0A7V9R7Z8-F1
#
_entry.id   AF-A0A7V9R7Z8-F1
#
_cell.length_a   1.000
_cell.length_b   1.000
_cell.length_c   1.000
_cell.angle_alpha   90.00
_cell.angle_beta   90.00
_cell.angle_gamma   90.00
#
_symmetry.space_group_name_H-M   'P 1'
#
loop_
_entity.id
_entity.type
_entity.pdbx_description
1 polymer ?
#
loop_
_entity_poly.entity_id
_entity_poly.type
_entity_poly.pdbx_seq_one_letter_code
_entity_poly.pdbx_strand_id
1 'polypeptide(L)'
;MSRQVCPFHTDESVVGQLLDDGSTSFECDRASGHPGNQPWFWLATPAPPSVPELSGLAEELGLEHELPAAIADLGHGWFEYGLVERSYAQRQPEGFARMVAQWGHTAIDKKQYTASAYLAGTLGRLSRRSAVAYHPGVGTGRWSYNTNISWWSTMPPGDWNNRTAWVDEVGDHSARAQADDLACKSYMPA
;
A
#
# COMPACT_ATOMS: atom_id res chain seq x y z
N MET A 1 14.59 3.69 30.33
CA MET A 1 15.75 2.80 30.18
C MET A 1 15.22 1.42 29.84
N SER A 2 15.59 0.88 28.68
CA SER A 2 15.18 -0.45 28.23
C SER A 2 16.14 -1.50 28.80
N ARG A 3 15.62 -2.68 29.16
CA ARG A 3 16.42 -3.81 29.67
C ARG A 3 16.03 -5.07 28.90
N GLN A 4 17.02 -5.88 28.56
CA GLN A 4 16.82 -7.20 27.95
C GLN A 4 17.73 -8.22 28.61
N VAL A 5 17.36 -9.50 28.50
CA VAL A 5 18.22 -10.60 28.95
C VAL A 5 19.18 -10.95 27.82
N CYS A 6 20.45 -11.18 28.15
CA CYS A 6 21.44 -11.65 27.19
C CYS A 6 20.92 -12.94 26.50
N PRO A 7 20.96 -13.05 25.16
CA PRO A 7 20.51 -14.26 24.45
C PRO A 7 21.24 -15.55 24.86
N PHE A 8 22.44 -15.44 25.44
CA PHE A 8 23.29 -16.56 25.85
C PHE A 8 23.33 -16.79 27.36
N HIS A 9 22.87 -15.82 28.16
CA HIS A 9 22.85 -15.92 29.62
C HIS A 9 21.46 -15.55 30.12
N THR A 10 20.70 -16.56 30.52
CA THR A 10 19.31 -16.41 30.98
C THR A 10 19.17 -15.59 32.25
N ASP A 11 20.27 -15.37 32.98
CA ASP A 11 20.38 -14.64 34.24
C ASP A 11 20.96 -13.22 34.07
N GLU A 12 21.48 -12.86 32.89
CA GLU A 12 22.18 -11.59 32.69
C GLU A 12 21.23 -10.53 32.11
N SER A 13 20.85 -9.54 32.93
CA SER A 13 20.04 -8.41 32.48
C SER A 13 20.91 -7.24 32.04
N VAL A 14 20.88 -6.95 30.74
CA VAL A 14 21.67 -5.89 30.12
C VAL A 14 20.82 -4.63 29.95
N VAL A 15 21.38 -3.48 30.33
CA VAL A 15 20.76 -2.17 30.12
C VAL A 15 21.08 -1.70 28.71
N GLY A 16 20.05 -1.35 27.95
CA GLY A 16 20.20 -0.89 26.59
C GLY A 16 20.51 0.60 26.49
N GLN A 17 21.31 0.96 25.49
CA GLN A 17 21.58 2.33 25.07
C GLN A 17 20.70 2.70 23.88
N LEU A 18 19.95 3.80 23.97
CA LEU A 18 19.13 4.30 22.86
C LEU A 18 20.05 4.95 21.82
N LEU A 19 19.83 4.63 20.55
CA LEU A 19 20.54 5.18 19.39
C LEU A 19 19.68 6.24 18.69
N ASP A 20 20.31 7.03 17.81
CA ASP A 20 19.68 8.16 17.12
C ASP A 20 18.53 7.74 16.19
N ASP A 21 18.56 6.51 15.68
CA ASP A 21 17.52 5.93 14.82
C ASP A 21 16.34 5.33 15.61
N GLY A 22 16.35 5.47 16.94
CA GLY A 22 15.34 4.93 17.85
C GLY A 22 15.53 3.44 18.19
N SER A 23 16.53 2.76 17.62
CA SER A 23 16.93 1.42 18.04
C SER A 23 17.64 1.45 19.40
N THR A 24 17.68 0.31 20.06
CA THR A 24 18.39 0.13 21.32
C THR A 24 19.51 -0.89 21.14
N SER A 25 20.75 -0.49 21.41
CA SER A 25 21.90 -1.40 21.46
C SER A 25 22.06 -1.99 22.85
N PHE A 26 22.53 -3.22 22.92
CA PHE A 26 22.86 -3.92 24.14
C PHE A 26 24.24 -4.57 24.00
N GLU A 27 25.01 -4.52 25.07
CA GLU A 27 26.34 -5.13 25.18
C GLU A 27 26.38 -5.98 26.44
N CYS A 28 26.67 -7.27 26.28
CA CYS A 28 26.95 -8.18 27.38
C CYS A 28 28.46 -8.39 27.47
N ASP A 29 29.09 -7.87 28.53
CA ASP A 29 30.54 -7.98 28.75
C ASP A 29 30.98 -9.38 29.21
N ARG A 30 30.04 -10.26 29.57
CA ARG A 30 30.31 -11.62 30.02
C ARG A 30 30.78 -12.48 28.84
N ALA A 31 32.07 -12.40 28.53
CA ALA A 31 32.66 -13.11 27.40
C ALA A 31 32.43 -14.65 27.43
N SER A 32 32.48 -15.27 28.61
CA SER A 32 32.31 -16.72 28.74
C SER A 32 30.89 -17.16 28.39
N GLY A 33 30.75 -18.08 27.42
CA GLY A 33 29.45 -18.59 26.98
C GLY A 33 28.89 -17.87 25.75
N HIS A 34 29.54 -16.81 25.29
CA HIS A 34 29.30 -16.21 23.99
C HIS A 34 30.09 -16.92 22.88
N PRO A 35 29.62 -16.84 21.62
CA PRO A 35 30.42 -17.21 20.47
C PRO A 35 31.79 -16.50 20.50
N GLY A 36 32.88 -17.26 20.38
CA GLY A 36 34.24 -16.71 20.37
C GLY A 36 34.80 -16.27 21.72
N ASN A 37 34.05 -16.45 22.81
CA ASN A 37 34.42 -15.98 24.15
C ASN A 37 34.80 -14.48 24.18
N GLN A 38 33.95 -13.62 23.61
CA GLN A 38 34.10 -12.16 23.56
C GLN A 38 32.79 -11.50 24.03
N PRO A 39 32.76 -10.19 24.32
CA PRO A 39 31.51 -9.46 24.54
C PRO A 39 30.51 -9.66 23.38
N TRP A 40 29.22 -9.79 23.72
CA TRP A 40 28.17 -10.00 22.73
C TRP A 40 27.33 -8.75 22.56
N PHE A 41 27.06 -8.40 21.31
CA PHE A 41 26.32 -7.21 20.93
C PHE A 41 25.06 -7.60 20.16
N TRP A 42 23.94 -6.95 20.48
CA TRP A 42 22.73 -7.08 19.68
C TRP A 42 21.94 -5.76 19.64
N LEU A 43 21.09 -5.65 18.63
CA LEU A 43 20.21 -4.52 18.41
C LEU A 43 18.76 -4.97 18.59
N ALA A 44 18.00 -4.18 19.34
CA ALA A 44 16.55 -4.23 19.31
C ALA A 44 16.03 -3.03 18.54
N THR A 45 15.48 -3.28 17.37
CA THR A 45 14.74 -2.28 16.60
C THR A 45 13.42 -1.99 17.33
N PRO A 46 12.97 -0.72 17.41
CA PRO A 46 11.65 -0.43 17.95
C PRO A 46 10.60 -1.22 17.17
N ALA A 47 9.54 -1.64 17.88
CA ALA A 47 8.36 -2.11 17.19
C ALA A 47 7.91 -1.01 16.22
N PRO A 48 7.61 -1.34 14.95
CA PRO A 48 7.06 -0.35 14.03
C PRO A 48 5.80 0.26 14.67
N PRO A 49 5.55 1.56 14.48
CA PRO A 49 4.34 2.19 15.00
C PRO A 49 3.11 1.39 14.55
N SER A 50 2.14 1.19 15.44
CA SER A 50 0.90 0.54 15.08
C SER A 50 0.23 1.34 13.96
N VAL A 51 -0.01 0.71 12.82
CA VAL A 51 -0.77 1.33 11.73
C VAL A 51 -2.24 1.21 12.12
N PRO A 52 -2.99 2.32 12.27
CA PRO A 52 -4.40 2.25 12.61
C PRO A 52 -5.17 1.39 11.62
N GLU A 53 -6.14 0.63 12.13
CA GLU A 53 -7.08 -0.11 11.28
C GLU A 53 -7.90 0.85 10.42
N LEU A 54 -8.49 0.31 9.34
CA LEU A 54 -9.43 1.09 8.53
C LEU A 54 -10.69 1.37 9.37
N SER A 55 -11.27 2.54 9.19
CA SER A 55 -12.48 2.95 9.91
C SER A 55 -13.38 3.82 9.03
N GLY A 56 -14.64 3.99 9.45
CA GLY A 56 -15.64 4.76 8.72
C GLY A 56 -16.00 4.09 7.39
N LEU A 57 -16.12 4.86 6.31
CA LEU A 57 -16.56 4.32 5.02
C LEU A 57 -15.67 3.18 4.49
N ALA A 58 -14.36 3.20 4.79
CA ALA A 58 -13.45 2.13 4.37
C ALA A 58 -13.78 0.78 5.06
N GLU A 59 -14.22 0.83 6.32
CA GLU A 59 -14.68 -0.33 7.07
C GLU A 59 -16.07 -0.77 6.58
N GLU A 60 -17.01 0.17 6.43
CA GLU A 60 -18.36 -0.10 5.91
C GLU A 60 -18.36 -0.77 4.53
N LEU A 61 -17.43 -0.38 3.66
CA LEU A 61 -17.28 -0.94 2.31
C LEU A 61 -16.34 -2.15 2.24
N GLY A 62 -15.82 -2.61 3.38
CA GLY A 62 -14.91 -3.77 3.43
C GLY A 62 -13.64 -3.57 2.61
N LEU A 63 -13.13 -2.33 2.50
CA LEU A 63 -12.01 -2.01 1.61
C LEU A 63 -10.71 -2.73 1.96
N GLU A 64 -10.57 -3.22 3.19
CA GLU A 64 -9.42 -4.05 3.57
C GLU A 64 -9.36 -5.37 2.79
N HIS A 65 -10.51 -5.90 2.38
CA HIS A 65 -10.59 -7.14 1.60
C HIS A 65 -10.84 -6.86 0.12
N GLU A 66 -11.70 -5.89 -0.19
CA GLU A 66 -12.09 -5.61 -1.57
C GLU A 66 -10.98 -5.00 -2.41
N LEU A 67 -10.10 -4.17 -1.83
CA LEU A 67 -8.98 -3.60 -2.59
C LEU A 67 -7.89 -4.63 -2.93
N PRO A 68 -7.42 -5.48 -1.99
CA PRO A 68 -6.55 -6.59 -2.36
C PRO A 68 -7.18 -7.54 -3.37
N ALA A 69 -8.48 -7.84 -3.23
CA ALA A 69 -9.19 -8.70 -4.19
C ALA A 69 -9.31 -8.05 -5.57
N ALA A 70 -9.55 -6.74 -5.65
CA ALA A 70 -9.53 -6.00 -6.91
C ALA A 70 -8.17 -6.06 -7.63
N ILE A 71 -7.06 -5.98 -6.88
CA ILE A 71 -5.73 -6.17 -7.48
C ILE A 71 -5.53 -7.62 -7.91
N ALA A 72 -5.99 -8.58 -7.12
CA ALA A 72 -5.89 -10.00 -7.45
C ALA A 72 -6.64 -10.38 -8.73
N ASP A 73 -7.80 -9.78 -8.99
CA ASP A 73 -8.59 -10.01 -10.21
C ASP A 73 -7.87 -9.54 -11.48
N LEU A 74 -6.91 -8.60 -11.37
CA LEU A 74 -6.08 -8.17 -12.50
C LEU A 74 -4.96 -9.18 -12.83
N GLY A 75 -4.70 -10.14 -11.94
CA GLY A 75 -3.72 -11.20 -12.12
C GLY A 75 -2.40 -10.97 -11.36
N HIS A 76 -1.33 -11.59 -11.86
CA HIS A 76 0.01 -11.48 -11.27
C HIS A 76 0.83 -10.40 -11.98
N GLY A 77 1.35 -9.45 -11.22
CA GLY A 77 2.17 -8.36 -11.74
C GLY A 77 1.91 -7.06 -11.02
N TRP A 78 2.30 -5.96 -11.65
CA TRP A 78 2.06 -4.60 -11.18
C TRP A 78 1.04 -3.90 -12.06
N PHE A 79 0.09 -3.21 -11.44
CA PHE A 79 -1.02 -2.56 -12.15
C PHE A 79 -1.05 -1.07 -11.85
N GLU A 80 -1.19 -0.26 -12.89
CA GLU A 80 -1.40 1.18 -12.75
C GLU A 80 -2.68 1.46 -11.95
N TYR A 81 -2.67 2.49 -11.10
CA TYR A 81 -3.79 2.83 -10.22
C TYR A 81 -5.17 2.87 -10.91
N GLY A 82 -5.25 3.39 -12.13
CA GLY A 82 -6.52 3.44 -12.86
C GLY A 82 -7.13 2.05 -13.09
N LEU A 83 -6.31 1.02 -13.34
CA LEU A 83 -6.80 -0.35 -13.50
C LEU A 83 -7.30 -0.93 -12.17
N VAL A 84 -6.63 -0.60 -11.06
CA VAL A 84 -7.05 -1.02 -9.73
C VAL A 84 -8.39 -0.39 -9.35
N GLU A 85 -8.55 0.90 -9.61
CA GLU A 85 -9.81 1.62 -9.39
C GLU A 85 -10.94 1.05 -10.24
N ARG A 86 -10.68 0.76 -11.52
CA ARG A 86 -11.62 0.09 -12.42
C ARG A 86 -12.02 -1.29 -11.94
N SER A 87 -11.05 -2.12 -11.53
CA SER A 87 -11.32 -3.44 -10.98
C SER A 87 -12.21 -3.35 -9.72
N TYR A 88 -11.89 -2.43 -8.80
CA TYR A 88 -12.72 -2.20 -7.62
C TYR A 88 -14.15 -1.76 -7.98
N ALA A 89 -14.29 -0.81 -8.91
CA ALA A 89 -15.60 -0.32 -9.35
C ALA A 89 -16.46 -1.41 -10.02
N GLN A 90 -15.83 -2.36 -10.72
CA GLN A 90 -16.53 -3.50 -11.30
C GLN A 90 -16.95 -4.53 -10.24
N ARG A 91 -16.11 -4.77 -9.23
CA ARG A 91 -16.42 -5.67 -8.12
C ARG A 91 -17.48 -5.12 -7.18
N GLN A 92 -17.44 -3.82 -6.91
CA GLN A 92 -18.28 -3.13 -5.93
C GLN A 92 -18.98 -1.91 -6.55
N PRO A 93 -19.85 -2.10 -7.56
CA PRO A 93 -20.44 -0.99 -8.31
C PRO A 93 -21.28 -0.07 -7.42
N GLU A 94 -22.05 -0.63 -6.49
CA GLU A 94 -22.85 0.16 -5.54
C GLU A 94 -21.98 0.93 -4.53
N GLY A 95 -20.92 0.28 -4.03
CA GLY A 95 -19.95 0.91 -3.13
C GLY A 95 -19.22 2.08 -3.80
N PHE A 96 -18.73 1.85 -5.02
CA PHE A 96 -18.10 2.89 -5.83
C PHE A 96 -19.07 4.04 -6.15
N ALA A 97 -20.32 3.73 -6.52
CA ALA A 97 -21.35 4.75 -6.75
C ALA A 97 -21.63 5.58 -5.49
N ARG A 98 -21.67 4.97 -4.30
CA ARG A 98 -21.79 5.70 -3.02
C ARG A 98 -20.61 6.64 -2.79
N MET A 99 -19.38 6.19 -3.03
CA MET A 99 -18.18 7.04 -2.90
C MET A 99 -18.21 8.23 -3.87
N VAL A 100 -18.59 7.97 -5.12
CA VAL A 100 -18.73 9.01 -6.15
C VAL A 100 -19.86 9.99 -5.79
N ALA A 101 -20.98 9.53 -5.26
CA ALA A 101 -22.06 10.42 -4.80
C ALA A 101 -21.61 11.32 -3.63
N GLN A 102 -20.81 10.79 -2.71
CA GLN A 102 -20.34 11.52 -1.54
C GLN A 102 -19.23 12.53 -1.85
N TRP A 103 -18.21 12.14 -2.63
CA TRP A 103 -17.01 12.94 -2.85
C TRP A 103 -16.83 13.42 -4.29
N GLY A 104 -17.55 12.83 -5.24
CA GLY A 104 -17.34 13.04 -6.67
C GLY A 104 -16.16 12.24 -7.21
N HIS A 105 -15.92 12.45 -8.49
CA HIS A 105 -14.80 11.87 -9.23
C HIS A 105 -14.18 12.98 -10.09
N THR A 106 -12.86 12.99 -10.28
CA THR A 106 -12.20 14.02 -11.12
C THR A 106 -12.64 13.95 -12.59
N ALA A 107 -13.20 12.82 -12.98
CA ALA A 107 -13.83 12.66 -14.28
C ALA A 107 -15.18 13.42 -14.38
N ILE A 108 -15.87 13.66 -13.28
CA ILE A 108 -17.16 14.37 -13.26
C ILE A 108 -16.94 15.88 -13.06
N ASP A 109 -16.11 16.28 -12.10
CA ASP A 109 -15.79 17.69 -11.83
C ASP A 109 -14.44 17.83 -11.10
N LYS A 110 -13.79 18.99 -11.21
CA LYS A 110 -12.52 19.26 -10.51
C LYS A 110 -12.76 19.44 -9.01
N LYS A 111 -12.47 18.39 -8.22
CA LYS A 111 -12.54 18.42 -6.75
C LYS A 111 -11.20 18.06 -6.11
N GLN A 112 -10.91 18.66 -4.96
CA GLN A 112 -9.69 18.41 -4.17
C GLN A 112 -9.70 17.05 -3.46
N TYR A 113 -10.89 16.48 -3.23
CA TYR A 113 -11.09 15.18 -2.60
C TYR A 113 -12.11 14.39 -3.41
N THR A 114 -11.73 13.22 -3.90
CA THR A 114 -12.53 12.37 -4.79
C THR A 114 -12.54 10.92 -4.30
N ALA A 115 -13.45 10.11 -4.85
CA ALA A 115 -13.43 8.66 -4.64
C ALA A 115 -12.03 8.08 -4.95
N SER A 116 -11.36 8.54 -6.01
CA SER A 116 -10.01 8.12 -6.35
C SER A 116 -8.98 8.47 -5.28
N ALA A 117 -8.99 9.71 -4.78
CA ALA A 117 -8.08 10.12 -3.72
C ALA A 117 -8.29 9.29 -2.44
N TYR A 118 -9.55 8.94 -2.14
CA TYR A 118 -9.88 8.08 -1.00
C TYR A 118 -9.35 6.65 -1.16
N LEU A 119 -9.57 6.04 -2.32
CA LEU A 119 -9.08 4.69 -2.63
C LEU A 119 -7.55 4.64 -2.60
N ALA A 120 -6.87 5.58 -3.26
CA ALA A 120 -5.41 5.69 -3.24
C ALA A 120 -4.86 5.86 -1.81
N GLY A 121 -5.50 6.70 -0.99
CA GLY A 121 -5.13 6.85 0.42
C GLY A 121 -5.34 5.57 1.24
N THR A 122 -6.40 4.82 0.94
CA THR A 122 -6.68 3.53 1.59
C THR A 122 -5.67 2.46 1.20
N LEU A 123 -5.33 2.34 -0.09
CA LEU A 123 -4.24 1.48 -0.57
C LEU A 123 -2.91 1.82 0.10
N GLY A 124 -2.60 3.12 0.30
CA GLY A 124 -1.42 3.55 1.03
C GLY A 124 -1.39 3.04 2.49
N ARG A 125 -2.54 3.01 3.18
CA ARG A 125 -2.65 2.42 4.54
C ARG A 125 -2.46 0.91 4.49
N LEU A 126 -3.07 0.23 3.52
CA LEU A 126 -2.95 -1.21 3.34
C LEU A 126 -1.51 -1.65 3.01
N SER A 127 -0.78 -0.85 2.24
CA SER A 127 0.62 -1.12 1.92
C SER A 127 1.53 -1.03 3.14
N ARG A 128 1.28 -0.07 4.05
CA ARG A 128 2.00 0.00 5.34
C ARG A 128 1.74 -1.20 6.25
N ARG A 129 0.64 -1.93 6.02
CA ARG A 129 0.28 -3.18 6.70
C ARG A 129 0.72 -4.43 5.92
N SER A 130 1.49 -4.27 4.85
CA SER A 130 1.92 -5.36 3.97
C SER A 130 0.78 -6.19 3.38
N ALA A 131 -0.41 -5.58 3.19
CA ALA A 131 -1.53 -6.23 2.52
C ALA A 131 -1.45 -6.15 0.99
N VAL A 132 -0.79 -5.10 0.48
CA VAL A 132 -0.55 -4.84 -0.96
C VAL A 132 0.81 -4.17 -1.13
N ALA A 133 1.45 -4.32 -2.28
CA ALA A 133 2.70 -3.63 -2.59
C ALA A 133 2.43 -2.31 -3.32
N TYR A 134 3.29 -1.32 -3.07
CA TYR A 134 3.25 0.00 -3.70
C TYR A 134 4.55 0.26 -4.46
N HIS A 135 4.43 0.83 -5.66
CA HIS A 135 5.57 1.34 -6.42
C HIS A 135 5.18 2.67 -7.12
N PRO A 136 5.99 3.73 -7.03
CA PRO A 136 5.77 4.94 -7.83
C PRO A 136 6.15 4.71 -9.30
N GLY A 137 5.38 5.21 -10.24
CA GLY A 137 5.68 5.07 -11.67
C GLY A 137 5.06 6.17 -12.52
N VAL A 138 5.34 6.12 -13.82
CA VAL A 138 4.76 7.08 -14.78
C VAL A 138 3.35 6.60 -15.14
N GLY A 139 2.40 7.52 -15.18
CA GLY A 139 1.05 7.23 -15.66
C GLY A 139 1.01 7.08 -17.18
N THR A 140 0.10 6.25 -17.67
CA THR A 140 -0.07 6.02 -19.11
C THR A 140 -1.48 6.38 -19.56
N GLY A 141 -1.67 6.51 -20.87
CA GLY A 141 -2.97 6.82 -21.45
C GLY A 141 -3.56 8.13 -20.91
N ARG A 142 -4.79 8.06 -20.41
CA ARG A 142 -5.47 9.14 -19.66
C ARG A 142 -4.60 9.76 -18.56
N TRP A 143 -3.76 8.97 -17.92
CA TRP A 143 -2.94 9.38 -16.77
C TRP A 143 -1.55 9.88 -17.18
N SER A 144 -1.26 10.00 -18.47
CA SER A 144 0.05 10.43 -19.01
C SER A 144 0.51 11.82 -18.53
N TYR A 145 -0.41 12.69 -18.11
CA TYR A 145 -0.08 13.97 -17.50
C TYR A 145 0.55 13.83 -16.10
N ASN A 146 0.36 12.67 -15.44
CA ASN A 146 0.87 12.41 -14.11
C ASN A 146 2.17 11.58 -14.19
N THR A 147 3.30 12.25 -14.01
CA THR A 147 4.63 11.62 -14.02
C THR A 147 4.93 10.79 -12.77
N ASN A 148 4.04 10.79 -11.78
CA ASN A 148 4.20 10.05 -10.52
C ASN A 148 2.85 9.49 -10.04
N ILE A 149 2.35 8.45 -10.71
CA ILE A 149 1.17 7.68 -10.31
C ILE A 149 1.58 6.47 -9.47
N SER A 150 0.64 5.96 -8.67
CA SER A 150 0.83 4.74 -7.90
C SER A 150 0.59 3.50 -8.75
N TRP A 151 1.44 2.50 -8.56
CA TRP A 151 1.31 1.14 -9.11
C TRP A 151 1.20 0.16 -7.97
N TRP A 152 0.37 -0.86 -8.14
CA TRP A 152 -0.01 -1.78 -7.06
C TRP A 152 0.12 -3.23 -7.47
N SER A 153 0.46 -4.07 -6.51
CA SER A 153 0.54 -5.53 -6.68
C SER A 153 -0.03 -6.23 -5.45
N THR A 154 -0.46 -7.47 -5.60
CA THR A 154 -0.74 -8.35 -4.47
C THR A 154 0.56 -8.68 -3.71
N MET A 155 0.44 -9.28 -2.53
CA MET A 155 1.58 -9.77 -1.77
C MET A 155 1.69 -11.29 -1.90
N PRO A 156 2.90 -11.85 -2.13
CA PRO A 156 4.15 -11.15 -2.44
C PRO A 156 4.10 -10.46 -3.83
N PRO A 157 4.80 -9.32 -4.02
CA PRO A 157 4.75 -8.59 -5.28
C PRO A 157 5.41 -9.38 -6.41
N GLY A 158 4.88 -9.22 -7.63
CA GLY A 158 5.51 -9.73 -8.85
C GLY A 158 6.78 -8.97 -9.24
N ASP A 159 7.45 -9.42 -10.31
CA ASP A 159 8.54 -8.67 -10.95
C ASP A 159 7.99 -7.34 -11.52
N TRP A 160 8.66 -6.22 -11.24
CA TRP A 160 8.33 -4.90 -11.79
C TRP A 160 8.33 -4.84 -13.33
N ASN A 161 9.08 -5.73 -13.98
CA ASN A 161 9.05 -5.85 -15.44
C ASN A 161 7.75 -6.47 -15.96
N ASN A 162 7.02 -7.19 -15.11
CA ASN A 162 5.68 -7.69 -15.39
C ASN A 162 4.65 -6.68 -14.88
N ARG A 163 4.45 -5.60 -15.64
CA ARG A 163 3.53 -4.52 -15.30
C ARG A 163 2.54 -4.27 -16.44
N THR A 164 1.30 -4.00 -16.07
CA THR A 164 0.22 -3.72 -17.00
C THR A 164 -0.25 -2.28 -16.78
N ALA A 165 -0.09 -1.46 -17.81
CA ALA A 165 -0.47 -0.06 -17.78
C ALA A 165 -1.91 0.15 -18.24
N TRP A 166 -2.50 1.31 -17.89
CA TRP A 166 -3.84 1.65 -18.38
C TRP A 166 -3.93 1.60 -19.91
N VAL A 167 -2.91 2.13 -20.60
CA VAL A 167 -2.88 2.16 -22.07
C VAL A 167 -2.83 0.77 -22.69
N ASP A 168 -2.29 -0.24 -21.99
CA ASP A 168 -2.17 -1.61 -22.51
C ASP A 168 -3.54 -2.31 -22.52
N GLU A 169 -4.40 -2.02 -21.54
CA GLU A 169 -5.70 -2.70 -21.35
C GLU A 169 -6.89 -1.91 -21.90
N VAL A 170 -6.88 -0.59 -21.72
CA VAL A 170 -8.00 0.29 -22.08
C VAL A 170 -7.69 1.10 -23.34
N GLY A 171 -6.41 1.28 -23.66
CA GLY A 171 -5.94 2.13 -24.76
C GLY A 171 -5.90 3.63 -24.41
N ASP A 172 -5.60 4.43 -25.42
CA ASP A 172 -5.72 5.89 -25.37
C ASP A 172 -6.35 6.42 -26.68
N HIS A 173 -7.01 7.58 -26.60
CA HIS A 173 -7.42 8.45 -27.72
C HIS A 173 -8.71 8.19 -28.51
N SER A 174 -9.86 7.99 -27.86
CA SER A 174 -11.12 8.41 -28.52
C SER A 174 -11.90 9.39 -27.66
N ALA A 175 -12.51 10.40 -28.31
CA ALA A 175 -13.44 11.31 -27.64
C ALA A 175 -14.57 10.54 -26.93
N ARG A 176 -14.92 9.35 -27.43
CA ARG A 176 -15.88 8.44 -26.79
C ARG A 176 -15.35 7.89 -25.47
N ALA A 177 -14.13 7.33 -25.45
CA ALA A 177 -13.51 6.84 -24.22
C ALA A 177 -13.36 7.96 -23.17
N GLN A 178 -12.98 9.17 -23.62
CA GLN A 178 -12.93 10.33 -22.74
C GLN A 178 -14.33 10.70 -22.19
N ALA A 179 -15.37 10.68 -23.02
CA ALA A 179 -16.74 10.96 -22.59
C ALA A 179 -17.29 9.89 -21.64
N ASP A 180 -17.00 8.61 -21.91
CA ASP A 180 -17.38 7.50 -21.05
C ASP A 180 -16.68 7.59 -19.70
N ASP A 181 -15.39 7.92 -19.67
CA ASP A 181 -14.69 8.19 -18.42
C ASP A 181 -15.28 9.38 -17.66
N LEU A 182 -15.59 10.50 -18.34
CA LEU A 182 -16.21 11.68 -17.69
C LEU A 182 -17.53 11.31 -17.01
N ALA A 183 -18.25 10.34 -17.58
CA ALA A 183 -19.47 9.78 -17.03
C ALA A 183 -19.22 8.58 -16.08
N CYS A 184 -17.96 8.26 -15.75
CA CYS A 184 -17.52 7.08 -15.03
C CYS A 184 -17.97 5.72 -15.63
N LYS A 185 -18.40 5.69 -16.89
CA LYS A 185 -18.88 4.49 -17.58
C LYS A 185 -17.76 3.49 -17.89
N SER A 186 -16.54 3.95 -18.11
CA SER A 186 -15.38 3.06 -18.35
C SER A 186 -15.02 2.18 -17.14
N TYR A 187 -15.46 2.58 -15.95
CA TYR A 187 -15.33 1.84 -14.71
C TYR A 187 -16.45 0.80 -14.52
N MET A 188 -17.52 0.88 -15.32
CA MET A 188 -18.66 -0.02 -15.23
C MET A 188 -18.60 -1.11 -16.32
N PRO A 189 -19.13 -2.31 -16.07
CA PRO A 189 -19.34 -3.28 -17.13
C PRO A 189 -20.26 -2.71 -18.21
N ALA A 190 -19.99 -3.07 -19.48
CA ALA A 190 -20.78 -2.66 -20.65
C ALA A 190 -22.17 -3.32 -20.67
#